data_AF-A0A356D1H8-F1
#
_entry.id   AF-A0A356D1H8-F1
#
_cell.length_a   1.000
_cell.length_b   1.000
_cell.length_c   1.000
_cell.angle_alpha   90.00
_cell.angle_beta   90.00
_cell.angle_gamma   90.00
#
_symmetry.space_group_name_H-M   'P 1'
#
loop_
_entity.id
_entity.type
_entity.pdbx_description
1 polymer ?
#
loop_
_entity_poly.entity_id
_entity_poly.type
_entity_poly.pdbx_seq_one_letter_code
_entity_poly.pdbx_strand_id
1 'polypeptide(L)'
;MIQNFLMKTKGVLMMILKFKSISILIFILLNILFLIITNKSYAFNDRYSLHKVNNSDDKYFSIFIYLEQEFLNNHMKERGDSLTSEKRSKYQHELKLAYDRVMKNRKESDNIPIGDITYQEYININKEARLNSGIPYEGWLFKDVFEVLSTDKQMKIIGELLNSFSNKSLSGESKLFVSIWLDMKEEAAQPASMKRKQSQAWLEKMRKIPLVITLEDTINETEKLVNEFIY
;
A
#
# COMPACT_ATOMS: atom_id res chain seq x y z
N MET A 1 4.41 -0.55 -46.21
CA MET A 1 5.63 0.02 -45.60
C MET A 1 5.33 0.73 -44.26
N ILE A 2 4.32 1.59 -44.17
CA ILE A 2 3.96 2.35 -42.95
C ILE A 2 3.44 1.46 -41.79
N GLN A 3 2.64 0.42 -42.06
CA GLN A 3 2.13 -0.49 -41.02
C GLN A 3 3.23 -1.30 -40.30
N ASN A 4 4.28 -1.71 -41.02
CA ASN A 4 5.43 -2.40 -40.41
C ASN A 4 6.27 -1.48 -39.51
N PHE A 5 6.34 -0.18 -39.84
CA PHE A 5 7.02 0.82 -39.01
C PHE A 5 6.23 1.10 -37.71
N LEU A 6 4.90 1.17 -37.79
CA LEU A 6 4.01 1.36 -36.62
C LEU A 6 3.99 0.14 -35.68
N MET A 7 4.04 -1.09 -36.21
CA MET A 7 4.16 -2.29 -35.37
C MET A 7 5.52 -2.37 -34.66
N LYS A 8 6.61 -2.01 -35.36
CA LYS A 8 7.97 -2.05 -34.79
C LYS A 8 8.15 -0.99 -33.69
N THR A 9 7.60 0.21 -33.87
CA THR A 9 7.63 1.29 -32.86
C THR A 9 6.77 1.00 -31.64
N LYS A 10 5.58 0.39 -31.81
CA LYS A 10 4.77 -0.10 -30.67
C LYS A 10 5.50 -1.19 -29.87
N GLY A 11 6.17 -2.12 -30.55
CA GLY A 11 6.97 -3.18 -29.90
C GLY A 11 8.13 -2.62 -29.09
N VAL A 12 8.84 -1.63 -29.64
CA VAL A 12 9.94 -0.93 -28.96
C VAL A 12 9.43 -0.10 -27.77
N LEU A 13 8.34 0.67 -27.93
CA LEU A 13 7.74 1.46 -26.85
C LEU A 13 7.26 0.58 -25.68
N MET A 14 6.63 -0.56 -26.00
CA MET A 14 6.15 -1.51 -25.01
C MET A 14 7.29 -2.26 -24.31
N MET A 15 8.41 -2.49 -25.00
CA MET A 15 9.64 -3.04 -24.42
C MET A 15 10.32 -2.02 -23.50
N ILE A 16 10.39 -0.74 -23.89
CA ILE A 16 10.92 0.37 -23.08
C ILE A 16 10.08 0.55 -21.80
N LEU A 17 8.75 0.51 -21.89
CA LEU A 17 7.86 0.61 -20.72
C LEU A 17 8.03 -0.57 -19.74
N LYS A 18 8.22 -1.79 -20.26
CA LYS A 18 8.52 -2.97 -19.42
C LYS A 18 9.89 -2.87 -18.77
N PHE A 19 10.90 -2.40 -19.50
CA PHE A 19 12.26 -2.18 -18.98
C PHE A 19 12.30 -1.07 -17.92
N LYS A 20 11.49 0.00 -18.10
CA LYS A 20 11.26 1.09 -17.15
C LYS A 20 10.72 0.55 -15.82
N SER A 21 9.68 -0.29 -15.85
CA SER A 21 9.15 -0.94 -14.64
C SER A 21 10.15 -1.88 -13.96
N ILE A 22 10.93 -2.66 -14.71
CA ILE A 22 11.87 -3.64 -14.15
C ILE A 22 13.05 -2.94 -13.47
N SER A 23 13.59 -1.88 -14.09
CA SER A 23 14.75 -1.14 -13.54
C SER A 23 14.37 -0.37 -12.27
N ILE A 24 13.18 0.26 -12.26
CA ILE A 24 12.59 0.88 -11.05
C ILE A 24 12.45 -0.17 -9.94
N LEU A 25 11.94 -1.35 -10.27
CA LEU A 25 11.74 -2.42 -9.28
C LEU A 25 13.06 -2.93 -8.68
N ILE A 26 14.10 -3.13 -9.51
CA ILE A 26 15.41 -3.59 -9.06
C ILE A 26 16.08 -2.55 -8.14
N PHE A 27 16.02 -1.27 -8.51
CA PHE A 27 16.65 -0.22 -7.74
C PHE A 27 15.94 0.04 -6.40
N ILE A 28 14.61 -0.07 -6.38
CA ILE A 28 13.81 -0.05 -5.14
C ILE A 28 14.13 -1.25 -4.25
N LEU A 29 14.24 -2.45 -4.83
CA LEU A 29 14.62 -3.66 -4.07
C LEU A 29 16.02 -3.55 -3.45
N LEU A 30 16.98 -2.96 -4.16
CA LEU A 30 18.33 -2.70 -3.63
C LEU A 30 18.33 -1.70 -2.48
N ASN A 31 17.56 -0.61 -2.58
CA ASN A 31 17.44 0.39 -1.52
C ASN A 31 16.71 -0.16 -0.28
N ILE A 32 15.67 -0.97 -0.47
CA ILE A 32 14.99 -1.62 0.64
C ILE A 32 15.91 -2.67 1.29
N LEU A 33 16.69 -3.42 0.51
CA LEU A 33 17.69 -4.34 1.05
C LEU A 33 18.74 -3.59 1.90
N PHE A 34 19.20 -2.43 1.44
CA PHE A 34 20.12 -1.56 2.19
C PHE A 34 19.48 -1.01 3.48
N LEU A 35 18.21 -0.66 3.46
CA LEU A 35 17.43 -0.25 4.64
C LEU A 35 17.22 -1.38 5.66
N ILE A 36 16.99 -2.61 5.18
CA ILE A 36 16.91 -3.83 6.02
C ILE A 36 18.26 -4.08 6.72
N ILE A 37 19.38 -3.83 6.03
CA ILE A 37 20.73 -4.02 6.57
C ILE A 37 21.12 -2.91 7.56
N THR A 38 20.69 -1.66 7.33
CA THR A 38 21.06 -0.50 8.17
C THR A 38 20.14 -0.30 9.38
N ASN A 39 18.86 -0.68 9.29
CA ASN A 39 17.97 -0.75 10.46
C ASN A 39 18.15 -2.09 11.18
N LYS A 40 19.04 -2.13 12.17
CA LYS A 40 19.13 -3.25 13.11
C LYS A 40 17.74 -3.53 13.71
N SER A 41 17.19 -4.69 13.37
CA SER A 41 16.11 -5.38 14.10
C SER A 41 14.71 -4.77 14.01
N TYR A 42 14.01 -5.00 12.91
CA TYR A 42 12.55 -5.22 12.94
C TYR A 42 12.23 -6.67 12.54
N ALA A 43 12.80 -7.59 13.31
CA ALA A 43 12.36 -8.98 13.31
C ALA A 43 11.09 -9.06 14.15
N PHE A 44 9.92 -9.18 13.53
CA PHE A 44 8.71 -9.52 14.26
C PHE A 44 8.47 -11.02 14.22
N ASN A 45 8.44 -11.64 15.41
CA ASN A 45 7.92 -12.99 15.64
C ASN A 45 6.44 -13.07 15.24
N ASP A 46 6.13 -13.97 14.29
CA ASP A 46 5.01 -14.94 14.19
C ASP A 46 3.62 -14.65 14.79
N ARG A 47 3.25 -13.40 15.09
CA ARG A 47 1.93 -13.09 15.71
C ARG A 47 0.98 -12.24 14.89
N TYR A 48 1.21 -12.12 13.58
CA TYR A 48 0.25 -11.51 12.66
C TYR A 48 -0.29 -12.58 11.71
N SER A 49 -1.45 -13.16 12.05
CA SER A 49 -2.23 -13.89 11.06
C SER A 49 -3.66 -13.37 11.03
N LEU A 50 -4.06 -12.84 9.86
CA LEU A 50 -5.42 -13.06 9.37
C LEU A 50 -5.44 -14.54 8.97
N HIS A 51 -5.79 -15.38 9.95
CA HIS A 51 -5.78 -16.85 9.97
C HIS A 51 -4.95 -17.62 8.91
N LYS A 52 -3.88 -18.24 9.45
CA LYS A 52 -2.93 -19.20 8.85
C LYS A 52 -1.84 -18.61 7.94
N VAL A 53 -0.75 -18.20 8.59
CA VAL A 53 0.60 -18.35 8.04
C VAL A 53 1.42 -19.07 9.11
N ASN A 54 1.44 -20.41 9.07
CA ASN A 54 2.25 -21.21 9.98
C ASN A 54 3.67 -21.37 9.42
N ASN A 55 4.63 -21.34 10.36
CA ASN A 55 5.99 -21.85 10.33
C ASN A 55 6.95 -21.26 9.30
N SER A 56 7.76 -20.30 9.74
CA SER A 56 9.23 -20.37 9.58
C SER A 56 9.88 -19.19 10.31
N ASP A 57 11.11 -19.41 10.79
CA ASP A 57 12.06 -18.42 11.31
C ASP A 57 12.41 -17.25 10.35
N ASP A 58 11.56 -16.96 9.35
CA ASP A 58 11.80 -15.94 8.34
C ASP A 58 11.33 -14.57 8.82
N LYS A 59 12.30 -13.69 9.09
CA LYS A 59 12.09 -12.26 9.30
C LYS A 59 11.59 -11.59 8.02
N TYR A 60 10.29 -11.73 7.73
CA TYR A 60 9.63 -11.01 6.65
C TYR A 60 9.44 -9.54 7.05
N PHE A 61 10.01 -8.62 6.25
CA PHE A 61 9.70 -7.21 6.34
C PHE A 61 8.57 -6.85 5.37
N SER A 62 7.49 -6.28 5.88
CA SER A 62 6.40 -5.72 5.08
C SER A 62 6.50 -4.19 5.08
N ILE A 63 6.54 -3.62 3.88
CA ILE A 63 6.53 -2.17 3.65
C ILE A 63 5.21 -1.60 4.16
N PHE A 64 4.07 -2.20 3.80
CA PHE A 64 2.77 -1.65 4.15
C PHE A 64 2.46 -1.73 5.64
N ILE A 65 2.92 -2.78 6.34
CA ILE A 65 2.79 -2.83 7.81
C ILE A 65 3.62 -1.72 8.46
N TYR A 66 4.86 -1.53 8.00
CA TYR A 66 5.72 -0.45 8.51
C TYR A 66 5.11 0.94 8.23
N LEU A 67 4.68 1.18 6.99
CA LEU A 67 4.07 2.45 6.58
C LEU A 67 2.79 2.74 7.37
N GLU A 68 1.90 1.76 7.53
CA GLU A 68 0.67 1.91 8.32
C GLU A 68 0.97 2.30 9.77
N GLN A 69 1.96 1.65 10.38
CA GLN A 69 2.36 1.94 11.76
C GLN A 69 2.93 3.36 11.89
N GLU A 70 3.86 3.76 11.02
CA GLU A 70 4.48 5.09 11.07
C GLU A 70 3.46 6.20 10.73
N PHE A 71 2.61 5.97 9.73
CA PHE A 71 1.54 6.87 9.35
C PHE A 71 0.57 7.11 10.51
N LEU A 72 0.11 6.03 11.16
CA LEU A 72 -0.77 6.13 12.31
C LEU A 72 -0.09 6.79 13.50
N ASN A 73 1.17 6.44 13.80
CA ASN A 73 1.93 7.05 14.89
C ASN A 73 2.06 8.57 14.70
N ASN A 74 2.39 9.02 13.49
CA ASN A 74 2.47 10.44 13.16
C ASN A 74 1.11 11.13 13.33
N HIS A 75 0.03 10.50 12.84
CA HIS A 75 -1.32 11.03 12.99
C HIS A 75 -1.76 11.14 14.46
N MET A 76 -1.43 10.15 15.30
CA MET A 76 -1.75 10.18 16.74
C MET A 76 -0.97 11.28 17.46
N LYS A 77 0.32 11.43 17.17
CA LYS A 77 1.18 12.48 17.75
C LYS A 77 0.65 13.88 17.45
N GLU A 78 0.22 14.13 16.20
CA GLU A 78 -0.39 15.40 15.79
C GLU A 78 -1.66 15.75 16.59
N ARG A 79 -2.34 14.74 17.12
CA ARG A 79 -3.55 14.88 17.96
C ARG A 79 -3.25 14.94 19.45
N GLY A 80 -1.98 14.90 19.85
CA GLY A 80 -1.59 14.81 21.26
C GLY A 80 -1.96 13.45 21.90
N ASP A 81 -2.12 12.41 21.09
CA ASP A 81 -2.47 11.05 21.53
C ASP A 81 -1.34 10.07 21.20
N SER A 82 -1.42 8.84 21.71
CA SER A 82 -0.44 7.78 21.48
C SER A 82 -1.08 6.46 21.12
N LEU A 83 -0.41 5.70 20.25
CA LEU A 83 -0.79 4.35 19.88
C LEU A 83 -0.26 3.36 20.93
N THR A 84 -1.02 3.15 22.00
CA THR A 84 -0.68 2.22 23.08
C THR A 84 -0.79 0.75 22.62
N SER A 85 -0.13 -0.16 23.34
CA SER A 85 -0.30 -1.61 23.14
C SER A 85 -1.75 -2.05 23.31
N GLU A 86 -2.46 -1.47 24.28
CA GLU A 86 -3.88 -1.71 24.52
C GLU A 86 -4.74 -1.33 23.31
N LYS A 87 -4.57 -0.13 22.75
CA LYS A 87 -5.29 0.31 21.54
C LYS A 87 -5.00 -0.62 20.35
N ARG A 88 -3.75 -1.06 20.19
CA ARG A 88 -3.37 -2.03 19.13
C ARG A 88 -4.05 -3.38 19.32
N SER A 89 -4.01 -3.94 20.52
CA SER A 89 -4.65 -5.23 20.82
C SER A 89 -6.18 -5.15 20.65
N LYS A 90 -6.79 -4.04 21.10
CA LYS A 90 -8.21 -3.80 20.89
C LYS A 90 -8.56 -3.69 19.41
N TYR A 91 -7.76 -2.96 18.62
CA TYR A 91 -7.96 -2.88 17.17
C TYR A 91 -7.93 -4.24 16.48
N GLN A 92 -6.97 -5.10 16.83
CA GLN A 92 -6.90 -6.46 16.27
C GLN A 92 -8.13 -7.31 16.64
N HIS A 93 -8.60 -7.18 17.88
CA HIS A 93 -9.82 -7.85 18.33
C HIS A 93 -11.05 -7.36 17.55
N GLU A 94 -11.21 -6.03 17.43
CA GLU A 94 -12.32 -5.41 16.72
C GLU A 94 -12.31 -5.71 15.20
N LEU A 95 -11.13 -5.80 14.58
CA LEU A 95 -10.99 -6.24 13.19
C LEU A 95 -11.56 -7.65 12.99
N LYS A 96 -11.24 -8.58 13.89
CA LYS A 96 -11.78 -9.93 13.84
C LYS A 96 -13.29 -9.94 13.99
N LEU A 97 -13.82 -9.20 14.97
CA LEU A 97 -15.26 -9.10 15.19
C LEU A 97 -16.00 -8.49 13.99
N ALA A 98 -15.46 -7.44 13.38
CA ALA A 98 -16.05 -6.81 12.20
C ALA A 98 -16.03 -7.76 10.99
N TYR A 99 -14.93 -8.48 10.78
CA TYR A 99 -14.85 -9.51 9.74
C TYR A 99 -15.88 -10.64 9.97
N ASP A 100 -15.98 -11.15 11.20
CA ASP A 100 -16.93 -12.23 11.55
C ASP A 100 -18.39 -11.78 11.32
N ARG A 101 -18.71 -10.50 11.60
CA ARG A 101 -20.03 -9.92 11.29
C ARG A 101 -20.32 -9.91 9.78
N VAL A 102 -19.38 -9.46 8.96
CA VAL A 102 -19.52 -9.48 7.50
C VAL A 102 -19.72 -10.91 7.00
N MET A 103 -18.92 -11.86 7.48
CA MET A 103 -19.04 -13.27 7.08
C MET A 103 -20.37 -13.90 7.51
N LYS A 104 -20.89 -13.54 8.69
CA LYS A 104 -22.19 -14.00 9.16
C LYS A 104 -23.32 -13.47 8.25
N ASN A 105 -23.32 -12.18 7.95
CA ASN A 105 -24.35 -11.56 7.10
C ASN A 105 -24.34 -12.13 5.67
N ARG A 106 -23.17 -12.53 5.14
CA ARG A 106 -23.07 -13.21 3.83
C ARG A 106 -23.72 -14.57 3.79
N LYS A 107 -23.59 -15.38 4.86
CA LYS A 107 -24.24 -16.70 4.96
C LYS A 107 -25.77 -16.61 4.90
N GLU A 108 -26.31 -15.43 5.13
CA GLU A 108 -27.75 -15.14 5.06
C GLU A 108 -28.15 -14.48 3.72
N SER A 109 -27.21 -14.06 2.85
CA SER A 109 -27.46 -13.16 1.72
C SER A 109 -27.06 -13.70 0.33
N ASP A 110 -25.89 -14.31 0.09
CA ASP A 110 -25.43 -14.55 -1.29
C ASP A 110 -24.41 -15.70 -1.49
N ASN A 111 -24.44 -16.32 -2.68
CA ASN A 111 -23.54 -17.36 -3.22
C ASN A 111 -22.11 -16.83 -3.55
N ILE A 112 -21.52 -15.98 -2.71
CA ILE A 112 -20.15 -15.48 -2.87
C ILE A 112 -19.19 -16.46 -2.19
N PRO A 113 -18.09 -16.90 -2.85
CA PRO A 113 -17.12 -17.83 -2.26
C PRO A 113 -16.62 -17.35 -0.89
N ILE A 114 -16.59 -18.28 0.07
CA ILE A 114 -16.02 -18.04 1.41
C ILE A 114 -14.52 -17.77 1.23
N GLY A 115 -14.10 -16.52 1.44
CA GLY A 115 -12.70 -16.09 1.33
C GLY A 115 -12.51 -14.74 0.62
N ASP A 116 -13.43 -14.36 -0.26
CA ASP A 116 -13.29 -13.15 -1.09
C ASP A 116 -14.11 -11.99 -0.50
N ILE A 117 -13.52 -11.12 0.32
CA ILE A 117 -14.19 -9.87 0.75
C ILE A 117 -14.23 -8.87 -0.41
N THR A 118 -15.35 -8.18 -0.60
CA THR A 118 -15.40 -7.05 -1.53
C THR A 118 -14.59 -5.89 -0.97
N TYR A 119 -14.19 -4.94 -1.83
CA TYR A 119 -13.47 -3.75 -1.40
C TYR A 119 -14.29 -2.92 -0.40
N GLN A 120 -15.61 -2.84 -0.59
CA GLN A 120 -16.50 -2.09 0.30
C GLN A 120 -16.55 -2.73 1.68
N GLU A 121 -16.60 -4.06 1.75
CA GLU A 121 -16.52 -4.78 3.02
C GLU A 121 -15.15 -4.60 3.68
N TYR A 122 -14.06 -4.61 2.93
CA TYR A 122 -12.72 -4.32 3.46
C TYR A 122 -12.63 -2.93 4.10
N ILE A 123 -13.17 -1.90 3.43
CA ILE A 123 -13.24 -0.53 3.96
C ILE A 123 -14.11 -0.48 5.23
N ASN A 124 -15.28 -1.12 5.19
CA ASN A 124 -16.23 -1.13 6.31
C ASN A 124 -15.63 -1.82 7.54
N ILE A 125 -14.97 -2.96 7.37
CA ILE A 125 -14.27 -3.70 8.45
C ILE A 125 -13.22 -2.81 9.11
N ASN A 126 -12.37 -2.15 8.31
CA ASN A 126 -11.33 -1.26 8.85
C ASN A 126 -11.93 -0.05 9.57
N LYS A 127 -12.96 0.57 9.00
CA LYS A 127 -13.65 1.73 9.59
C LYS A 127 -14.28 1.39 10.94
N GLU A 128 -15.01 0.28 10.99
CA GLU A 128 -15.68 -0.19 12.20
C GLU A 128 -14.66 -0.56 13.29
N ALA A 129 -13.62 -1.31 12.95
CA ALA A 129 -12.61 -1.72 13.91
C ALA A 129 -11.86 -0.53 14.53
N ARG A 130 -11.56 0.49 13.72
CA ARG A 130 -10.93 1.74 14.19
C ARG A 130 -11.83 2.51 15.14
N LEU A 131 -13.09 2.71 14.75
CA LEU A 131 -14.08 3.39 15.59
C LEU A 131 -14.20 2.72 16.97
N ASN A 132 -14.34 1.39 17.00
CA ASN A 132 -14.53 0.66 18.25
C ASN A 132 -13.26 0.60 19.11
N SER A 133 -12.07 0.66 18.49
CA SER A 133 -10.79 0.65 19.19
C SER A 133 -10.31 2.03 19.66
N GLY A 134 -11.04 3.10 19.33
CA GLY A 134 -10.61 4.47 19.62
C GLY A 134 -9.40 4.91 18.80
N ILE A 135 -9.15 4.25 17.66
CA ILE A 135 -8.17 4.66 16.67
C ILE A 135 -8.88 5.53 15.63
N PRO A 136 -8.38 6.73 15.30
CA PRO A 136 -9.01 7.58 14.30
C PRO A 136 -8.96 6.91 12.92
N TYR A 137 -10.07 7.01 12.19
CA TYR A 137 -10.17 6.50 10.82
C TYR A 137 -9.23 7.27 9.87
N GLU A 138 -9.01 8.55 10.13
CA GLU A 138 -8.07 9.42 9.40
C GLU A 138 -6.60 8.99 9.58
N GLY A 139 -6.32 8.16 10.59
CA GLY A 139 -5.01 7.54 10.81
C GLY A 139 -4.81 6.23 10.03
N TRP A 140 -5.74 5.85 9.14
CA TRP A 140 -5.57 4.70 8.25
C TRP A 140 -4.83 5.09 6.98
N LEU A 141 -3.75 4.36 6.64
CA LEU A 141 -2.91 4.65 5.48
C LEU A 141 -3.69 4.76 4.17
N PHE A 142 -4.67 3.88 3.97
CA PHE A 142 -5.40 3.76 2.71
C PHE A 142 -6.68 4.60 2.64
N LYS A 143 -7.04 5.33 3.70
CA LYS A 143 -8.29 6.12 3.75
C LYS A 143 -8.38 7.11 2.60
N ASP A 144 -7.38 8.00 2.47
CA ASP A 144 -7.39 9.02 1.42
C ASP A 144 -7.15 8.39 0.03
N VAL A 145 -6.38 7.29 -0.05
CA VAL A 145 -6.15 6.53 -1.30
C VAL A 145 -7.47 6.00 -1.88
N PHE A 146 -8.33 5.40 -1.05
CA PHE A 146 -9.60 4.85 -1.50
C PHE A 146 -10.70 5.91 -1.70
N GLU A 147 -10.62 7.07 -1.05
CA GLU A 147 -11.54 8.18 -1.33
C GLU A 147 -11.20 8.89 -2.66
N VAL A 148 -9.93 8.90 -3.04
CA VAL A 148 -9.45 9.58 -4.25
C VAL A 148 -9.62 8.71 -5.49
N LEU A 149 -9.13 7.46 -5.45
CA LEU A 149 -8.99 6.61 -6.63
C LEU A 149 -10.31 5.99 -7.08
N SER A 150 -10.40 5.59 -8.35
CA SER A 150 -11.58 4.90 -8.89
C SER A 150 -11.76 3.52 -8.26
N THR A 151 -12.99 3.00 -8.26
CA THR A 151 -13.32 1.65 -7.78
C THR A 151 -12.43 0.57 -8.41
N ASP A 152 -12.15 0.65 -9.71
CA ASP A 152 -11.25 -0.30 -10.40
C ASP A 152 -9.83 -0.28 -9.81
N LYS A 153 -9.28 0.92 -9.54
CA LYS A 153 -7.96 1.06 -8.89
C LYS A 153 -8.00 0.53 -7.45
N GLN A 154 -9.07 0.80 -6.70
CA GLN A 154 -9.24 0.30 -5.34
C GLN A 154 -9.25 -1.23 -5.29
N MET A 155 -10.03 -1.88 -6.16
CA MET A 155 -10.08 -3.34 -6.26
C MET A 155 -8.72 -3.94 -6.60
N LYS A 156 -8.01 -3.33 -7.55
CA LYS A 156 -6.66 -3.76 -7.92
C LYS A 156 -5.67 -3.63 -6.75
N ILE A 157 -5.71 -2.52 -6.02
CA ILE A 157 -4.84 -2.30 -4.84
C ILE A 157 -5.08 -3.38 -3.80
N ILE A 158 -6.34 -3.68 -3.46
CA ILE A 158 -6.66 -4.71 -2.46
C ILE A 158 -6.19 -6.09 -2.93
N GLY A 159 -6.45 -6.45 -4.19
CA GLY A 159 -6.00 -7.72 -4.75
C GLY A 159 -4.47 -7.86 -4.71
N GLU A 160 -3.74 -6.82 -5.13
CA GLU A 160 -2.27 -6.81 -5.11
C GLU A 160 -1.70 -6.82 -3.68
N LEU A 161 -2.36 -6.14 -2.73
CA LEU A 161 -1.98 -6.13 -1.32
C LEU A 161 -2.13 -7.53 -0.70
N LEU A 162 -3.30 -8.15 -0.85
CA LEU A 162 -3.60 -9.49 -0.33
C LEU A 162 -2.69 -10.55 -0.96
N ASN A 163 -2.43 -10.44 -2.27
CA ASN A 163 -1.50 -11.34 -2.95
C ASN A 163 -0.06 -11.15 -2.46
N SER A 164 0.37 -9.91 -2.20
CA SER A 164 1.72 -9.64 -1.69
C SER A 164 1.91 -10.16 -0.27
N PHE A 165 0.91 -10.00 0.60
CA PHE A 165 0.95 -10.54 1.97
C PHE A 165 0.93 -12.06 1.99
N SER A 166 0.04 -12.70 1.20
CA SER A 166 -0.05 -14.17 1.13
C SER A 166 1.27 -14.79 0.66
N ASN A 167 1.96 -14.14 -0.28
CA ASN A 167 3.22 -14.62 -0.84
C ASN A 167 4.47 -14.09 -0.13
N LYS A 168 4.32 -13.31 0.95
CA LYS A 168 5.44 -12.59 1.62
C LYS A 168 6.35 -11.88 0.60
N SER A 169 5.74 -11.19 -0.38
CA SER A 169 6.44 -10.65 -1.55
C SER A 169 6.83 -9.19 -1.35
N LEU A 170 8.09 -8.95 -0.97
CA LEU A 170 8.62 -7.60 -0.86
C LEU A 170 8.59 -6.84 -2.20
N SER A 171 8.86 -7.53 -3.31
CA SER A 171 8.78 -6.95 -4.66
C SER A 171 7.34 -6.62 -5.06
N GLY A 172 6.37 -7.46 -4.67
CA GLY A 172 4.94 -7.17 -4.82
C GLY A 172 4.53 -5.92 -4.04
N GLU A 173 4.90 -5.83 -2.77
CA GLU A 173 4.62 -4.66 -1.94
C GLU A 173 5.29 -3.39 -2.48
N SER A 174 6.56 -3.49 -2.92
CA SER A 174 7.31 -2.37 -3.49
C SER A 174 6.64 -1.82 -4.75
N LYS A 175 6.24 -2.73 -5.66
CA LYS A 175 5.56 -2.37 -6.91
C LYS A 175 4.22 -1.69 -6.62
N LEU A 176 3.46 -2.23 -5.66
CA LEU A 176 2.18 -1.66 -5.27
C LEU A 176 2.35 -0.27 -4.65
N PHE A 177 3.37 -0.09 -3.78
CA PHE A 177 3.69 1.23 -3.21
C PHE A 177 3.96 2.26 -4.31
N VAL A 178 4.82 1.93 -5.29
CA VAL A 178 5.13 2.84 -6.41
C VAL A 178 3.87 3.18 -7.20
N SER A 179 3.01 2.19 -7.48
CA SER A 179 1.76 2.44 -8.20
C SER A 179 0.87 3.44 -7.46
N ILE A 180 0.66 3.23 -6.15
CA ILE A 180 -0.14 4.13 -5.31
C ILE A 180 0.50 5.52 -5.26
N TRP A 181 1.82 5.58 -5.05
CA TRP A 181 2.57 6.83 -4.97
C TRP A 181 2.41 7.68 -6.23
N LEU A 182 2.57 7.07 -7.41
CA LEU A 182 2.42 7.75 -8.70
C LEU A 182 0.98 8.17 -8.96
N ASP A 183 0.00 7.31 -8.65
CA ASP A 183 -1.42 7.64 -8.78
C ASP A 183 -1.80 8.86 -7.92
N MET A 184 -1.27 8.93 -6.69
CA MET A 184 -1.51 10.05 -5.78
C MET A 184 -0.77 11.33 -6.23
N LYS A 185 0.46 11.22 -6.76
CA LYS A 185 1.19 12.35 -7.38
C LYS A 185 0.44 12.91 -8.58
N GLU A 186 -0.08 12.03 -9.44
CA GLU A 186 -0.85 12.42 -10.62
C GLU A 186 -2.12 13.19 -10.24
N GLU A 187 -2.90 12.68 -9.27
CA GLU A 187 -4.11 13.37 -8.78
C GLU A 187 -3.76 14.72 -8.11
N ALA A 188 -2.67 14.79 -7.35
CA ALA A 188 -2.22 16.02 -6.69
C ALA A 188 -1.85 17.15 -7.68
N ALA A 189 -1.51 16.79 -8.93
CA ALA A 189 -1.20 17.72 -10.01
C ALA A 189 -2.43 18.16 -10.83
N GLN A 190 -3.60 17.54 -10.60
CA GLN A 190 -4.83 17.91 -11.29
C GLN A 190 -5.33 19.31 -10.88
N PRO A 191 -6.27 19.90 -11.63
CA PRO A 191 -6.95 21.13 -11.24
C PRO A 191 -7.57 21.06 -9.84
N ALA A 192 -7.87 22.22 -9.25
CA ALA A 192 -8.40 22.30 -7.89
C ALA A 192 -9.67 21.45 -7.69
N SER A 193 -9.57 20.43 -6.86
CA SER A 193 -10.65 19.51 -6.49
C SER A 193 -10.47 19.04 -5.04
N MET A 194 -11.50 18.43 -4.45
CA MET A 194 -11.37 17.81 -3.13
C MET A 194 -10.36 16.65 -3.17
N LYS A 195 -10.39 15.87 -4.26
CA LYS A 195 -9.46 14.75 -4.48
C LYS A 195 -8.01 15.22 -4.52
N ARG A 196 -7.72 16.31 -5.25
CA ARG A 196 -6.40 16.94 -5.27
C ARG A 196 -5.90 17.28 -3.86
N LYS A 197 -6.75 17.91 -3.03
CA LYS A 197 -6.39 18.27 -1.64
C LYS A 197 -6.11 17.04 -0.79
N GLN A 198 -6.94 15.99 -0.92
CA GLN A 198 -6.74 14.72 -0.22
C GLN A 198 -5.43 14.05 -0.65
N SER A 199 -5.12 14.03 -1.95
CA SER A 199 -3.87 13.48 -2.46
C SER A 199 -2.64 14.25 -1.96
N GLN A 200 -2.70 15.57 -1.97
CA GLN A 200 -1.63 16.42 -1.41
C GLN A 200 -1.40 16.14 0.07
N ALA A 201 -2.48 16.12 0.87
CA ALA A 201 -2.40 15.85 2.30
C ALA A 201 -1.85 14.44 2.59
N TRP A 202 -2.24 13.44 1.80
CA TRP A 202 -1.69 12.09 1.93
C TRP A 202 -0.19 12.05 1.62
N LEU A 203 0.25 12.66 0.53
CA LEU A 203 1.67 12.74 0.16
C LEU A 203 2.51 13.47 1.23
N GLU A 204 2.00 14.57 1.78
CA GLU A 204 2.66 15.32 2.85
C GLU A 204 2.82 14.48 4.13
N LYS A 205 1.79 13.72 4.52
CA LYS A 205 1.87 12.81 5.66
C LYS A 205 2.88 11.68 5.41
N MET A 206 2.87 11.11 4.20
CA MET A 206 3.78 10.03 3.82
C MET A 206 5.24 10.50 3.83
N ARG A 207 5.53 11.71 3.37
CA ARG A 207 6.89 12.31 3.40
C ARG A 207 7.46 12.54 4.79
N LYS A 208 6.65 12.42 5.85
CA LYS A 208 7.14 12.44 7.24
C LYS A 208 7.74 11.09 7.67
N ILE A 209 7.60 10.05 6.85
CA ILE A 209 8.09 8.70 7.13
C ILE A 209 9.46 8.54 6.44
N PRO A 210 10.56 8.26 7.16
CA PRO A 210 11.90 8.19 6.57
C PRO A 210 12.02 7.23 5.38
N LEU A 211 11.38 6.05 5.47
CA LEU A 211 11.34 5.09 4.37
C LEU A 211 10.77 5.69 3.08
N VAL A 212 9.71 6.51 3.19
CA VAL A 212 9.07 7.14 2.03
C VAL A 212 10.00 8.15 1.38
N ILE A 213 10.76 8.92 2.16
CA ILE A 213 11.74 9.86 1.62
C ILE A 213 12.75 9.11 0.75
N THR A 214 13.33 8.01 1.27
CA THR A 214 14.26 7.18 0.51
C THR A 214 13.62 6.58 -0.75
N LEU A 215 12.39 6.09 -0.66
CA LEU A 215 11.66 5.55 -1.81
C LEU A 215 11.34 6.63 -2.85
N GLU A 216 10.96 7.84 -2.42
CA GLU A 216 10.69 8.97 -3.30
C GLU A 216 11.95 9.42 -4.05
N ASP A 217 13.07 9.56 -3.35
CA ASP A 217 14.36 9.91 -3.97
C ASP A 217 14.75 8.87 -5.02
N THR A 218 14.61 7.58 -4.68
CA THR A 218 14.85 6.45 -5.60
C THR A 218 13.97 6.52 -6.86
N ILE A 219 12.68 6.84 -6.68
CA ILE A 219 11.73 6.99 -7.80
C ILE A 219 12.15 8.17 -8.69
N ASN A 220 12.46 9.32 -8.09
CA ASN A 220 12.83 10.54 -8.81
C ASN A 220 14.16 10.36 -9.58
N GLU A 221 15.17 9.75 -8.98
CA GLU A 221 16.43 9.41 -9.65
C GLU A 221 16.20 8.48 -10.85
N THR A 222 15.33 7.48 -10.67
CA THR A 222 15.03 6.56 -11.78
C THR A 222 14.26 7.26 -12.90
N GLU A 223 13.30 8.14 -12.58
CA GLU A 223 12.61 8.97 -13.57
C GLU A 223 13.60 9.85 -14.36
N LYS A 224 14.57 10.44 -13.66
CA LYS A 224 15.63 11.26 -14.27
C LYS A 224 16.51 10.45 -15.22
N LEU A 225 17.06 9.32 -14.75
CA LEU A 225 17.90 8.45 -15.57
C LEU A 225 17.15 7.97 -16.82
N VAL A 226 15.89 7.57 -16.68
CA VAL A 226 15.09 7.14 -17.83
C VAL A 226 14.89 8.27 -18.84
N ASN A 227 14.67 9.51 -18.38
CA ASN A 227 14.55 10.64 -19.29
C ASN A 227 15.88 10.96 -19.99
N GLU A 228 17.02 10.77 -19.32
CA GLU A 228 18.36 10.93 -19.92
C GLU A 228 18.72 9.83 -20.94
N PHE A 229 18.09 8.65 -20.87
CA PHE A 229 18.30 7.57 -21.85
C PHE A 229 17.34 7.61 -23.04
N ILE A 230 16.24 8.35 -22.94
CA ILE A 230 15.20 8.46 -23.99
C ILE A 230 15.44 9.67 -24.91
N TYR A 231 16.20 10.66 -24.46
CA TYR A 231 16.63 11.83 -25.23
C TYR A 231 18.12 11.76 -25.58
#